data_AF-A0A7X2IKW3-F1
#
_entry.id   AF-A0A7X2IKW3-F1
#
_cell.length_a   1.000
_cell.length_b   1.000
_cell.length_c   1.000
_cell.angle_alpha   90.00
_cell.angle_beta   90.00
_cell.angle_gamma   90.00
#
_symmetry.space_group_name_H-M   'P 1'
#
loop_
_entity.id
_entity.type
_entity.pdbx_description
1 polymer ?
#
loop_
_entity_poly.entity_id
_entity_poly.type
_entity_poly.pdbx_seq_one_letter_code
_entity_poly.pdbx_strand_id
1 'polypeptide(L)'
;MYETSTTTVVGSLQSSNNPAFQDQTTVNEIIALTSPVTGGVPDTTVVIQQTTLSEGSSAPAPAAGTEITVLTVTETATSGDAVVIGPTATKNVPVVIIQGTAKVDVTLNDGATTGGPAVTATAAGADAPVIGAQRVVVAGAGESKFTIADAKNTKLSLGTGNSTVVTGHGVDTVVAGLGNSTITGGNSDYSVVKLAGTASNYTVAAGTSDVVVTDKITGVTTKIEKIQYVEVAGGDALVFAKTATEASIATLFEVALGRTADAAGLDYYYDLAKDGATLSQIANALVKSAEFGPRALLDDTAFINSLYQNTFGRNGDSGGMTYWLGAMHDHGISRADIIRSFAEIHTLNMQGTHSPGATALEATLVGNVTIVSGII
;
A
#
# COMPACT_ATOMS: atom_id res chain seq x y z
N MET A 1 -1.73 34.04 -2.66
CA MET A 1 -2.77 33.32 -1.91
C MET A 1 -4.11 33.83 -2.40
N TYR A 2 -5.06 32.94 -2.67
CA TYR A 2 -6.43 33.29 -3.05
C TYR A 2 -7.39 32.20 -2.60
N GLU A 3 -8.68 32.53 -2.53
CA GLU A 3 -9.76 31.59 -2.24
C GLU A 3 -10.50 31.25 -3.54
N THR A 4 -10.93 30.01 -3.68
CA THR A 4 -11.74 29.57 -4.83
C THR A 4 -12.74 28.50 -4.38
N SER A 5 -13.72 28.15 -5.23
CA SER A 5 -14.70 27.12 -4.87
C SER A 5 -14.11 25.72 -5.01
N THR A 6 -14.54 24.78 -4.16
CA THR A 6 -14.19 23.35 -4.29
C THR A 6 -14.53 22.83 -5.69
N THR A 7 -15.65 23.27 -6.28
CA THR A 7 -16.04 22.89 -7.65
C THR A 7 -15.00 23.35 -8.70
N THR A 8 -14.48 24.56 -8.56
CA THR A 8 -13.42 25.10 -9.42
C THR A 8 -12.13 24.28 -9.27
N VAL A 9 -11.77 23.92 -8.04
CA VAL A 9 -10.59 23.08 -7.77
C VAL A 9 -10.74 21.73 -8.44
N VAL A 10 -11.86 21.03 -8.23
CA VAL A 10 -12.13 19.72 -8.83
C VAL A 10 -12.06 19.78 -10.35
N GLY A 11 -12.72 20.75 -10.97
CA GLY A 11 -12.67 20.94 -12.41
C GLY A 11 -11.23 21.17 -12.92
N SER A 12 -10.44 21.96 -12.18
CA SER A 12 -9.03 22.22 -12.53
C SER A 12 -8.17 20.96 -12.43
N LEU A 13 -8.31 20.19 -11.34
CA LEU A 13 -7.58 18.93 -11.15
C LEU A 13 -7.95 17.91 -12.23
N GLN A 14 -9.24 17.69 -12.49
CA GLN A 14 -9.70 16.71 -13.48
C GLN A 14 -9.35 17.10 -14.92
N SER A 15 -9.27 18.40 -15.23
CA SER A 15 -8.83 18.90 -16.55
C SER A 15 -7.30 18.83 -16.76
N SER A 16 -6.54 18.53 -15.71
CA SER A 16 -5.08 18.47 -15.76
C SER A 16 -4.60 17.18 -16.43
N ASN A 17 -3.57 17.28 -17.27
CA ASN A 17 -2.92 16.12 -17.87
C ASN A 17 -1.95 15.40 -16.90
N ASN A 18 -1.85 15.82 -15.63
CA ASN A 18 -1.01 15.13 -14.66
C ASN A 18 -1.63 13.77 -14.31
N PRO A 19 -0.92 12.64 -14.48
CA PRO A 19 -1.43 11.30 -14.18
C PRO A 19 -1.99 11.14 -12.77
N ALA A 20 -1.44 11.85 -11.78
CA ALA A 20 -1.90 11.79 -10.39
C ALA A 20 -3.37 12.24 -10.23
N PHE A 21 -3.84 13.16 -11.08
CA PHE A 21 -5.22 13.67 -11.04
C PHE A 21 -6.18 12.88 -11.94
N GLN A 22 -5.67 11.91 -12.71
CA GLN A 22 -6.49 10.94 -13.43
C GLN A 22 -6.94 9.79 -12.50
N ASP A 23 -6.28 9.60 -11.35
CA ASP A 23 -6.76 8.73 -10.27
C ASP A 23 -7.83 9.47 -9.45
N GLN A 24 -9.09 9.05 -9.61
CA GLN A 24 -10.22 9.63 -8.88
C GLN A 24 -10.06 9.51 -7.36
N THR A 25 -9.33 8.50 -6.87
CA THR A 25 -9.03 8.36 -5.43
C THR A 25 -8.20 9.54 -4.94
N THR A 26 -7.17 9.93 -5.67
CA THR A 26 -6.31 11.09 -5.34
C THR A 26 -7.12 12.39 -5.32
N VAL A 27 -8.01 12.57 -6.31
CA VAL A 27 -8.89 13.74 -6.35
C VAL A 27 -9.83 13.76 -5.15
N ASN A 28 -10.42 12.62 -4.79
CA ASN A 28 -11.33 12.51 -3.63
C ASN A 28 -10.61 12.80 -2.31
N GLU A 29 -9.37 12.34 -2.13
CA GLU A 29 -8.58 12.62 -0.93
C GLU A 29 -8.19 14.10 -0.82
N ILE A 30 -7.84 14.74 -1.95
CA ILE A 30 -7.61 16.19 -1.98
C ILE A 30 -8.88 16.92 -1.52
N ILE A 31 -10.05 16.58 -2.07
CA ILE A 31 -11.32 17.20 -1.67
C ILE A 31 -11.60 16.97 -0.18
N ALA A 32 -11.42 15.74 0.32
CA ALA A 32 -11.65 15.42 1.73
C ALA A 32 -10.76 16.24 2.67
N LEU A 33 -9.53 16.53 2.25
CA LEU A 33 -8.57 17.32 3.00
C LEU A 33 -8.79 18.83 2.93
N THR A 34 -9.37 19.34 1.83
CA THR A 34 -9.60 20.79 1.60
C THR A 34 -11.06 21.21 1.72
N SER A 35 -11.94 20.31 2.14
CA SER A 35 -13.36 20.60 2.33
C SER A 35 -13.91 19.85 3.55
N PRO A 36 -13.32 20.06 4.74
CA PRO A 36 -13.74 19.36 5.95
C PRO A 36 -15.19 19.74 6.32
N VAL A 37 -15.96 18.74 6.77
CA VAL A 37 -17.34 18.95 7.22
C VAL A 37 -17.33 19.46 8.65
N THR A 38 -17.72 20.71 8.87
CA THR A 38 -17.82 21.31 10.22
C THR A 38 -19.29 21.54 10.56
N GLY A 39 -19.78 20.90 11.63
CA GLY A 39 -21.19 21.04 12.04
C GLY A 39 -22.21 20.51 11.02
N GLY A 40 -21.80 19.57 10.16
CA GLY A 40 -22.66 18.98 9.12
C GLY A 40 -22.73 19.79 7.82
N VAL A 41 -22.02 20.92 7.73
CA VAL A 41 -21.92 21.72 6.51
C VAL A 41 -20.52 21.54 5.92
N PRO A 42 -20.38 21.10 4.65
CA PRO A 42 -19.09 21.04 3.98
C PRO A 42 -18.53 22.45 3.77
N ASP A 43 -17.23 22.64 4.02
CA ASP A 43 -16.56 23.82 3.47
C ASP A 43 -16.60 23.75 1.93
N THR A 44 -16.91 24.88 1.30
CA THR A 44 -17.03 25.01 -0.16
C THR A 44 -15.98 25.94 -0.75
N THR A 45 -15.16 26.54 0.11
CA THR A 45 -14.05 27.40 -0.24
C THR A 45 -12.73 26.68 0.00
N VAL A 46 -11.77 26.90 -0.89
CA VAL A 46 -10.43 26.34 -0.79
C VAL A 46 -9.40 27.45 -0.87
N VAL A 47 -8.50 27.48 0.09
CA VAL A 47 -7.42 28.48 0.21
C VAL A 47 -6.15 27.96 -0.46
N ILE A 48 -5.73 28.63 -1.54
CA ILE A 48 -4.58 28.22 -2.35
C ILE A 48 -3.46 29.26 -2.27
N GLN A 49 -2.25 28.81 -1.95
CA GLN A 49 -1.03 29.59 -2.12
C GLN A 49 -0.23 29.06 -3.30
N GLN A 50 0.16 29.96 -4.22
CA GLN A 50 1.03 29.64 -5.33
C GLN A 50 2.36 30.36 -5.14
N THR A 51 3.46 29.64 -5.37
CA THR A 51 4.82 30.17 -5.25
C THR A 51 5.66 29.66 -6.42
N THR A 52 6.39 30.57 -7.08
CA THR A 52 7.40 30.19 -8.07
C THR A 52 8.77 30.09 -7.40
N LEU A 53 9.49 29.01 -7.66
CA LEU A 53 10.82 28.74 -7.11
C LEU A 53 11.84 28.55 -8.23
N SER A 54 13.04 29.06 -7.98
CA SER A 54 14.25 28.84 -8.80
C SER A 54 15.38 28.31 -7.93
N GLU A 55 16.46 27.84 -8.56
CA GLU A 55 17.70 27.50 -7.85
C GLU A 55 18.16 28.66 -6.94
N GLY A 56 18.60 28.33 -5.73
CA GLY A 56 18.99 29.30 -4.70
C GLY A 56 17.84 30.02 -3.99
N SER A 57 16.58 29.81 -4.40
CA SER A 57 15.41 30.35 -3.70
C SER A 57 15.15 29.62 -2.40
N SER A 58 14.74 30.35 -1.36
CA SER A 58 14.07 29.76 -0.20
C SER A 58 12.56 29.93 -0.36
N ALA A 59 11.83 28.82 -0.33
CA ALA A 59 10.38 28.87 -0.37
C ALA A 59 9.84 29.41 0.97
N PRO A 60 8.97 30.44 0.94
CA PRO A 60 8.39 31.00 2.15
C PRO A 60 7.47 29.99 2.84
N ALA A 61 7.25 30.18 4.13
CA ALA A 61 6.23 29.42 4.83
C ALA A 61 4.83 29.68 4.22
N PRO A 62 3.98 28.66 4.10
CA PRO A 62 2.59 28.85 3.74
C PRO A 62 1.90 29.81 4.72
N ALA A 63 1.06 30.70 4.20
CA ALA A 63 0.23 31.57 5.02
C ALA A 63 -0.74 30.74 5.86
N ALA A 64 -1.08 31.22 7.06
CA ALA A 64 -2.01 30.53 7.94
C ALA A 64 -3.36 30.27 7.23
N GLY A 65 -3.89 29.06 7.36
CA GLY A 65 -5.12 28.64 6.69
C GLY A 65 -4.94 28.18 5.24
N THR A 66 -3.71 28.14 4.71
CA THR A 66 -3.46 27.55 3.38
C THR A 66 -3.76 26.05 3.38
N GLU A 67 -4.61 25.62 2.45
CA GLU A 67 -5.00 24.22 2.28
C GLU A 67 -4.25 23.56 1.12
N ILE A 68 -4.01 24.31 0.04
CA ILE A 68 -3.21 23.85 -1.09
C ILE A 68 -2.03 24.79 -1.30
N THR A 69 -0.82 24.25 -1.29
CA THR A 69 0.38 24.96 -1.77
C THR A 69 0.77 24.41 -3.14
N VAL A 70 0.78 25.28 -4.15
CA VAL A 70 1.31 24.98 -5.49
C VAL A 70 2.69 25.61 -5.63
N LEU A 71 3.69 24.77 -5.84
CA LEU A 71 5.09 25.15 -6.04
C LEU A 71 5.45 24.96 -7.52
N THR A 72 5.49 26.05 -8.28
CA THR A 72 5.96 26.01 -9.66
C THR A 72 7.48 26.19 -9.66
N VAL A 73 8.20 25.12 -9.96
CA VAL A 73 9.66 25.11 -9.96
C VAL A 73 10.14 25.29 -11.40
N THR A 74 10.77 26.43 -11.66
CA THR A 74 11.32 26.75 -12.97
C THR A 74 12.77 26.33 -13.04
N GLU A 75 13.14 25.63 -14.12
CA GLU A 75 14.55 25.39 -14.42
C GLU A 75 15.22 26.73 -14.74
N THR A 76 16.17 27.14 -13.92
CA THR A 76 17.02 28.30 -14.22
C THR A 76 18.50 27.91 -14.31
N ALA A 77 18.82 26.62 -14.16
CA ALA A 77 20.15 26.17 -13.77
C ALA A 77 20.90 25.42 -14.87
N THR A 78 22.03 25.99 -15.30
CA THR A 78 23.11 25.32 -16.04
C THR A 78 23.88 24.27 -15.23
N SER A 79 23.64 24.15 -13.91
CA SER A 79 24.39 23.29 -12.97
C SER A 79 23.90 21.84 -12.90
N GLY A 80 22.60 21.59 -13.15
CA GLY A 80 21.97 20.28 -12.95
C GLY A 80 21.61 19.94 -11.50
N ASP A 81 21.77 20.89 -10.56
CA ASP A 81 21.45 20.71 -9.14
C ASP A 81 19.95 20.79 -8.85
N ALA A 82 19.52 20.20 -7.73
CA ALA A 82 18.13 20.17 -7.30
C ALA A 82 17.72 21.44 -6.55
N VAL A 83 16.51 21.94 -6.81
CA VAL A 83 15.89 23.00 -6.01
C VAL A 83 15.42 22.41 -4.68
N VAL A 84 15.93 22.94 -3.57
CA VAL A 84 15.61 22.43 -2.23
C VAL A 84 14.29 23.04 -1.72
N ILE A 85 13.31 22.18 -1.46
CA ILE A 85 12.03 22.51 -0.83
C ILE A 85 12.08 21.96 0.60
N GLY A 86 12.58 22.80 1.51
CA GLY A 86 12.68 22.46 2.93
C GLY A 86 11.32 22.41 3.65
N PRO A 87 11.29 21.91 4.90
CA PRO A 87 10.04 21.65 5.63
C PRO A 87 9.22 22.91 5.89
N THR A 88 9.86 24.08 5.99
CA THR A 88 9.16 25.37 6.15
C THR A 88 8.14 25.62 5.02
N ALA A 89 8.46 25.22 3.79
CA ALA A 89 7.67 25.49 2.60
C ALA A 89 6.39 24.66 2.51
N THR A 90 6.35 23.53 3.21
CA THR A 90 5.28 22.52 3.17
C THR A 90 4.56 22.41 4.52
N LYS A 91 5.00 23.19 5.51
CA LYS A 91 4.58 23.07 6.90
C LYS A 91 3.08 23.28 7.06
N ASN A 92 2.43 22.32 7.72
CA ASN A 92 1.01 22.32 8.08
C ASN A 92 0.04 22.47 6.91
N VAL A 93 0.46 22.17 5.68
CA VAL A 93 -0.43 22.20 4.52
C VAL A 93 -0.85 20.78 4.17
N PRO A 94 -2.17 20.52 4.04
CA PRO A 94 -2.65 19.18 3.73
C PRO A 94 -2.39 18.77 2.29
N VAL A 95 -2.31 19.69 1.32
CA VAL A 95 -2.04 19.38 -0.08
C VAL A 95 -0.86 20.17 -0.64
N VAL A 96 0.16 19.46 -1.14
CA VAL A 96 1.34 20.07 -1.80
C VAL A 96 1.40 19.61 -3.24
N ILE A 97 1.36 20.55 -4.19
CA ILE A 97 1.45 20.26 -5.63
C ILE A 97 2.72 20.90 -6.17
N ILE A 98 3.63 20.10 -6.69
CA ILE A 98 4.86 20.54 -7.34
C ILE A 98 4.65 20.48 -8.85
N GLN A 99 5.01 21.56 -9.54
CA GLN A 99 4.89 21.69 -10.98
C GLN A 99 6.22 22.06 -11.61
N GLY A 100 6.43 21.61 -12.84
CA GLY A 100 7.65 21.84 -13.60
C GLY A 100 8.44 20.56 -13.86
N THR A 101 9.54 20.74 -14.60
CA THR A 101 10.47 19.67 -15.00
C THR A 101 11.79 19.71 -14.22
N ALA A 102 11.98 20.75 -13.41
CA ALA A 102 13.19 20.94 -12.62
C ALA A 102 13.39 19.82 -11.60
N LYS A 103 14.65 19.54 -11.28
CA LYS A 103 15.00 18.65 -10.18
C LYS A 103 14.64 19.26 -8.84
N VAL A 104 14.10 18.46 -7.92
CA VAL A 104 13.74 18.93 -6.57
C VAL A 104 14.21 17.99 -5.47
N ASP A 105 14.64 18.54 -4.33
CA ASP A 105 14.85 17.79 -3.08
C ASP A 105 13.87 18.32 -2.03
N VAL A 106 12.90 17.50 -1.64
CA VAL A 106 11.73 17.88 -0.85
C VAL A 106 11.81 17.18 0.50
N THR A 107 11.73 17.97 1.57
CA THR A 107 11.57 17.46 2.93
C THR A 107 10.19 17.85 3.47
N LEU A 108 9.41 16.86 3.89
CA LEU A 108 8.09 17.01 4.49
C LEU A 108 8.22 16.76 5.99
N ASN A 109 7.93 17.79 6.81
CA ASN A 109 8.05 17.67 8.27
C ASN A 109 7.18 18.68 9.02
N ASP A 110 6.13 18.19 9.67
CA ASP A 110 5.26 18.95 10.56
C ASP A 110 5.57 18.74 12.05
N GLY A 111 6.65 18.05 12.39
CA GLY A 111 7.20 17.93 13.74
C GLY A 111 6.67 16.77 14.59
N ALA A 112 5.68 16.01 14.12
CA ALA A 112 5.27 14.76 14.78
C ALA A 112 6.20 13.63 14.36
N THR A 113 7.09 13.14 15.22
CA THR A 113 8.06 12.06 14.92
C THR A 113 7.72 10.73 15.58
N THR A 114 6.66 10.69 16.39
CA THR A 114 6.13 9.48 17.03
C THR A 114 4.60 9.54 17.01
N GLY A 115 3.94 8.42 16.69
CA GLY A 115 2.49 8.31 16.69
C GLY A 115 1.82 8.73 15.38
N GLY A 116 2.12 8.03 14.27
CA GLY A 116 1.12 7.91 13.21
C GLY A 116 -0.16 7.36 13.83
N PRO A 117 -1.36 7.72 13.32
CA PRO A 117 -2.61 7.30 13.95
C PRO A 117 -2.54 5.80 14.20
N ALA A 118 -2.54 5.42 15.48
CA ALA A 118 -2.69 4.02 15.85
C ALA A 118 -3.90 3.55 15.05
N VAL A 119 -3.69 2.50 14.27
CA VAL A 119 -4.75 1.69 13.74
C VAL A 119 -5.68 1.44 14.93
N THR A 120 -6.78 2.19 15.01
CA THR A 120 -7.70 2.09 16.14
C THR A 120 -8.48 0.84 15.83
N ALA A 121 -7.93 -0.30 16.26
CA ALA A 121 -8.55 -1.60 16.16
C ALA A 121 -9.92 -1.49 16.84
N THR A 122 -10.97 -1.33 16.03
CA THR A 122 -12.30 -1.65 16.50
C THR A 122 -12.29 -3.16 16.75
N ALA A 123 -12.75 -3.57 17.93
CA ALA A 123 -12.59 -4.89 18.53
C ALA A 123 -12.64 -6.09 17.58
N ALA A 124 -11.97 -7.19 17.98
CA ALA A 124 -11.98 -8.51 17.35
C ALA A 124 -13.34 -8.83 16.70
N GLY A 125 -13.41 -8.72 15.37
CA GLY A 125 -14.65 -8.89 14.61
C GLY A 125 -14.98 -7.76 13.63
N ALA A 126 -14.39 -6.56 13.74
CA ALA A 126 -14.66 -5.44 12.83
C ALA A 126 -13.86 -5.52 11.51
N ASP A 127 -14.41 -4.86 10.46
CA ASP A 127 -13.73 -4.64 9.18
C ASP A 127 -12.34 -4.00 9.39
N ALA A 128 -11.42 -4.24 8.45
CA ALA A 128 -10.10 -3.62 8.47
C ALA A 128 -10.22 -2.08 8.59
N PRO A 129 -9.42 -1.43 9.45
CA PRO A 129 -9.47 0.00 9.67
C PRO A 129 -9.08 0.74 8.40
N VAL A 130 -9.93 1.67 7.94
CA VAL A 130 -9.63 2.51 6.77
C VAL A 130 -8.62 3.57 7.16
N ILE A 131 -7.43 3.51 6.58
CA ILE A 131 -6.36 4.48 6.82
C ILE A 131 -6.40 5.55 5.72
N GLY A 132 -6.95 6.72 6.05
CA GLY A 132 -6.98 7.86 5.13
C GLY A 132 -5.67 8.65 5.12
N ALA A 133 -5.37 9.29 3.99
CA ALA A 133 -4.27 10.25 3.87
C ALA A 133 -4.54 11.49 4.73
N GLN A 134 -3.54 11.91 5.50
CA GLN A 134 -3.51 13.17 6.25
C GLN A 134 -2.78 14.28 5.48
N ARG A 135 -2.05 13.89 4.43
CA ARG A 135 -1.38 14.78 3.49
C ARG A 135 -1.38 14.16 2.11
N VAL A 136 -1.67 14.94 1.07
CA VAL A 136 -1.46 14.56 -0.33
C VAL A 136 -0.34 15.40 -0.93
N VAL A 137 0.61 14.75 -1.59
CA VAL A 137 1.72 15.38 -2.29
C VAL A 137 1.74 14.88 -3.73
N VAL A 138 1.80 15.81 -4.68
CA VAL A 138 1.89 15.50 -6.11
C VAL A 138 3.19 16.08 -6.65
N ALA A 139 4.05 15.21 -7.18
CA ALA A 139 5.33 15.60 -7.75
C ALA A 139 5.19 16.17 -9.17
N GLY A 140 6.20 16.93 -9.58
CA GLY A 140 6.36 17.41 -10.94
C GLY A 140 6.92 16.34 -11.88
N ALA A 141 7.22 16.75 -13.12
CA ALA A 141 7.76 15.86 -14.15
C ALA A 141 9.28 15.62 -14.03
N GLY A 142 9.97 16.41 -13.19
CA GLY A 142 11.41 16.35 -12.98
C GLY A 142 11.87 15.23 -12.03
N GLU A 143 13.17 14.94 -12.07
CA GLU A 143 13.80 14.03 -11.11
C GLU A 143 13.65 14.59 -9.69
N SER A 144 13.12 13.79 -8.77
CA SER A 144 12.72 14.28 -7.47
C SER A 144 13.24 13.39 -6.36
N LYS A 145 13.72 14.01 -5.27
CA LYS A 145 13.99 13.34 -4.01
C LYS A 145 12.96 13.78 -2.98
N PHE A 146 12.33 12.83 -2.30
CA PHE A 146 11.38 13.08 -1.23
C PHE A 146 11.85 12.42 0.05
N THR A 147 11.82 13.17 1.14
CA THR A 147 12.03 12.68 2.51
C THR A 147 10.80 13.05 3.33
N ILE A 148 10.02 12.05 3.75
CA ILE A 148 8.95 12.22 4.72
C ILE A 148 9.56 12.01 6.11
N ALA A 149 9.62 13.07 6.92
CA ALA A 149 10.31 13.07 8.21
C ALA A 149 9.35 13.23 9.40
N ASP A 150 8.05 13.14 9.15
CA ASP A 150 7.01 13.13 10.18
C ASP A 150 6.20 11.82 10.15
N ALA A 151 5.22 11.74 11.05
CA ALA A 151 4.36 10.59 11.26
C ALA A 151 2.99 10.75 10.59
N LYS A 152 2.80 11.75 9.72
CA LYS A 152 1.54 11.88 8.98
C LYS A 152 1.44 10.80 7.93
N ASN A 153 0.25 10.24 7.76
CA ASN A 153 -0.05 9.37 6.62
C ASN A 153 -0.03 10.20 5.34
N THR A 154 1.07 10.17 4.60
CA THR A 154 1.28 10.96 3.40
C THR A 154 1.04 10.09 2.17
N LYS A 155 0.11 10.51 1.30
CA LYS A 155 0.02 10.00 -0.06
C LYS A 155 0.87 10.83 -1.00
N LEU A 156 1.95 10.26 -1.51
CA LEU A 156 2.84 10.88 -2.49
C LEU A 156 2.62 10.26 -3.86
N SER A 157 2.19 11.06 -4.83
CA SER A 157 2.11 10.66 -6.24
C SER A 157 3.32 11.19 -7.00
N LEU A 158 4.15 10.27 -7.49
CA LEU A 158 5.33 10.60 -8.28
C LEU A 158 4.93 10.96 -9.72
N GLY A 159 5.75 11.80 -10.37
CA GLY A 159 5.54 12.22 -11.75
C GLY A 159 6.29 11.34 -12.75
N THR A 160 6.71 11.93 -13.86
CA THR A 160 7.42 11.22 -14.94
C THR A 160 8.92 11.11 -14.73
N GLY A 161 9.47 11.88 -13.79
CA GLY A 161 10.90 11.91 -13.51
C GLY A 161 11.34 10.72 -12.66
N ASN A 162 12.60 10.32 -12.82
CA ASN A 162 13.21 9.33 -11.96
C ASN A 162 13.24 9.86 -10.53
N SER A 163 12.74 9.11 -9.55
CA SER A 163 12.53 9.67 -8.21
C SER A 163 13.08 8.78 -7.12
N THR A 164 13.53 9.39 -6.03
CA THR A 164 13.94 8.68 -4.81
C THR A 164 13.04 9.12 -3.67
N VAL A 165 12.51 8.17 -2.91
CA VAL A 165 11.58 8.43 -1.82
C VAL A 165 12.04 7.69 -0.58
N VAL A 166 12.07 8.40 0.54
CA VAL A 166 12.14 7.80 1.87
C VAL A 166 10.85 8.15 2.59
N THR A 167 10.07 7.11 2.94
CA THR A 167 8.83 7.30 3.71
C THR A 167 9.13 7.55 5.19
N GLY A 168 8.13 8.05 5.91
CA GLY A 168 8.24 8.50 7.29
C GLY A 168 7.86 7.43 8.29
N HIS A 169 7.24 7.89 9.38
CA HIS A 169 6.75 7.04 10.47
C HIS A 169 5.23 6.79 10.41
N GLY A 170 4.55 7.39 9.43
CA GLY A 170 3.14 7.17 9.16
C GLY A 170 2.90 6.00 8.20
N VAL A 171 1.63 5.68 7.99
CA VAL A 171 1.21 4.76 6.93
C VAL A 171 1.18 5.54 5.62
N ASP A 172 2.37 5.71 5.03
CA ASP A 172 2.55 6.47 3.80
C ASP A 172 2.19 5.63 2.57
N THR A 173 1.56 6.25 1.59
CA THR A 173 1.28 5.64 0.28
C THR A 173 2.09 6.34 -0.80
N VAL A 174 2.94 5.60 -1.52
CA VAL A 174 3.71 6.14 -2.65
C VAL A 174 3.15 5.56 -3.94
N VAL A 175 2.47 6.38 -4.74
CA VAL A 175 2.05 6.02 -6.09
C VAL A 175 3.27 6.18 -7.00
N ALA A 176 3.76 5.07 -7.54
CA ALA A 176 4.92 5.06 -8.41
C ALA A 176 4.65 5.84 -9.70
N GLY A 177 5.68 6.53 -10.15
CA GLY A 177 5.63 7.39 -11.32
C GLY A 177 5.85 6.64 -12.63
N LEU A 178 5.96 7.40 -13.71
CA LEU A 178 6.33 6.87 -15.03
C LEU A 178 7.86 6.86 -15.27
N GLY A 179 8.64 7.31 -14.27
CA GLY A 179 10.10 7.26 -14.27
C GLY A 179 10.64 6.17 -13.36
N ASN A 180 11.91 5.80 -13.57
CA ASN A 180 12.59 4.81 -12.74
C ASN A 180 12.73 5.35 -11.31
N SER A 181 12.20 4.63 -10.33
CA SER A 181 12.08 5.15 -8.97
C SER A 181 12.66 4.19 -7.93
N THR A 182 13.25 4.74 -6.88
CA THR A 182 13.63 4.01 -5.67
C THR A 182 12.76 4.47 -4.52
N ILE A 183 12.06 3.54 -3.88
CA ILE A 183 11.18 3.82 -2.75
C ILE A 183 11.67 2.99 -1.57
N THR A 184 12.13 3.67 -0.54
CA THR A 184 12.63 3.04 0.68
C THR A 184 11.67 3.35 1.81
N GLY A 185 11.19 2.30 2.46
CA GLY A 185 10.42 2.37 3.69
C GLY A 185 11.22 3.06 4.78
N GLY A 186 10.54 3.96 5.50
CA GLY A 186 11.06 4.59 6.70
C GLY A 186 11.18 3.64 7.88
N ASN A 187 11.11 4.20 9.08
CA ASN A 187 11.20 3.42 10.32
C ASN A 187 9.87 2.75 10.72
N SER A 188 8.77 3.03 10.00
CA SER A 188 7.53 2.27 10.10
C SER A 188 7.46 1.23 8.98
N ASP A 189 7.15 -0.01 9.33
CA ASP A 189 6.98 -1.16 8.43
C ASP A 189 5.71 -1.06 7.53
N TYR A 190 5.09 0.11 7.43
CA TYR A 190 3.67 0.24 7.04
C TYR A 190 3.43 1.16 5.86
N SER A 191 4.45 1.41 5.04
CA SER A 191 4.24 2.15 3.80
C SER A 191 3.72 1.23 2.69
N VAL A 192 2.86 1.76 1.84
CA VAL A 192 2.32 1.09 0.65
C VAL A 192 2.95 1.70 -0.59
N VAL A 193 3.41 0.86 -1.51
CA VAL A 193 3.69 1.30 -2.89
C VAL A 193 2.50 0.96 -3.76
N LYS A 194 2.01 1.89 -4.58
CA LYS A 194 0.95 1.64 -5.55
C LYS A 194 1.49 1.72 -6.96
N LEU A 195 1.26 0.69 -7.76
CA LEU A 195 1.59 0.62 -9.17
C LEU A 195 0.32 0.68 -10.02
N ALA A 196 0.38 1.35 -11.18
CA ALA A 196 -0.81 1.62 -11.99
C ALA A 196 -1.32 0.41 -12.80
N GLY A 197 -0.46 -0.56 -13.11
CA GLY A 197 -0.78 -1.75 -13.89
C GLY A 197 -1.28 -2.91 -13.03
N THR A 198 -1.76 -3.97 -13.68
CA THR A 198 -2.12 -5.23 -13.01
C THR A 198 -0.88 -6.07 -12.73
N ALA A 199 -0.96 -7.10 -11.88
CA ALA A 199 0.16 -8.01 -11.62
C ALA A 199 0.80 -8.58 -12.91
N SER A 200 -0.01 -8.84 -13.94
CA SER A 200 0.47 -9.39 -15.22
C SER A 200 1.41 -8.45 -15.99
N ASN A 201 1.32 -7.13 -15.75
CA ASN A 201 2.17 -6.11 -16.36
C ASN A 201 3.60 -6.14 -15.84
N TYR A 202 3.86 -6.77 -14.70
CA TYR A 202 5.13 -6.65 -14.00
C TYR A 202 5.95 -7.95 -14.00
N THR A 203 7.27 -7.79 -13.99
CA THR A 203 8.21 -8.81 -13.52
C THR A 203 8.83 -8.35 -12.21
N VAL A 204 9.12 -9.28 -11.31
CA VAL A 204 9.69 -8.99 -10.00
C VAL A 204 11.03 -9.71 -9.87
N ALA A 205 12.07 -8.97 -9.52
CA ALA A 205 13.39 -9.51 -9.21
C ALA A 205 13.74 -9.19 -7.75
N ALA A 206 13.93 -10.22 -6.94
CA ALA A 206 14.31 -10.08 -5.53
C ALA A 206 15.84 -9.98 -5.40
N GLY A 207 16.32 -8.93 -4.73
CA GLY A 207 17.68 -8.83 -4.23
C GLY A 207 17.78 -9.28 -2.77
N THR A 208 18.92 -9.00 -2.12
CA THR A 208 19.16 -9.38 -0.72
C THR A 208 18.38 -8.53 0.29
N SER A 209 18.10 -7.27 -0.06
CA SER A 209 17.46 -6.27 0.81
C SER A 209 16.52 -5.36 0.01
N ASP A 210 16.28 -5.69 -1.26
CA ASP A 210 15.48 -4.90 -2.17
C ASP A 210 14.69 -5.80 -3.12
N VAL A 211 13.70 -5.20 -3.76
CA VAL A 211 12.96 -5.79 -4.87
C VAL A 211 12.94 -4.79 -6.01
N VAL A 212 13.18 -5.27 -7.22
CA VAL A 212 13.00 -4.47 -8.43
C VAL A 212 11.76 -4.98 -9.15
N VAL A 213 10.72 -4.15 -9.19
CA VAL A 213 9.53 -4.39 -9.98
C VAL A 213 9.69 -3.67 -11.31
N THR A 214 9.62 -4.40 -12.41
CA THR A 214 9.81 -3.86 -13.77
C THR A 214 8.52 -4.00 -14.56
N ASP A 215 8.03 -2.89 -15.11
CA ASP A 215 6.94 -2.89 -16.07
C ASP A 215 7.41 -3.51 -17.39
N LYS A 216 6.75 -4.58 -17.84
CA LYS A 216 7.11 -5.33 -19.07
C LYS A 216 6.91 -4.52 -20.34
N ILE A 217 6.02 -3.54 -20.34
CA ILE A 217 5.65 -2.76 -21.51
C ILE A 217 6.59 -1.56 -21.63
N THR A 218 6.77 -0.82 -20.54
CA THR A 218 7.54 0.43 -20.57
C THR A 218 9.02 0.22 -20.23
N GLY A 219 9.37 -0.87 -19.54
CA GLY A 219 10.70 -1.12 -19.01
C GLY A 219 11.03 -0.28 -17.75
N VAL A 220 10.07 0.52 -17.26
CA VAL A 220 10.26 1.34 -16.06
C VAL A 220 10.41 0.45 -14.84
N THR A 221 11.39 0.79 -14.00
CA THR A 221 11.67 0.04 -12.77
C THR A 221 11.25 0.82 -11.52
N THR A 222 10.67 0.11 -10.56
CA THR A 222 10.47 0.59 -9.20
C THR A 222 11.28 -0.31 -8.27
N LYS A 223 12.39 0.22 -7.75
CA LYS A 223 13.17 -0.42 -6.71
C LYS A 223 12.51 -0.13 -5.36
N ILE A 224 12.26 -1.18 -4.59
CA ILE A 224 11.54 -1.12 -3.31
C ILE A 224 12.41 -1.73 -2.22
N GLU A 225 12.59 -0.98 -1.14
CA GLU A 225 13.38 -1.39 0.03
C GLU A 225 12.52 -1.20 1.29
N LYS A 226 12.58 -2.12 2.25
CA LYS A 226 11.91 -1.99 3.56
C LYS A 226 10.41 -1.70 3.52
N ILE A 227 9.72 -2.17 2.49
CA ILE A 227 8.27 -2.08 2.35
C ILE A 227 7.74 -3.49 2.09
N GLN A 228 6.67 -3.86 2.77
CA GLN A 228 6.09 -5.20 2.71
C GLN A 228 4.92 -5.31 1.72
N TYR A 229 4.31 -4.20 1.32
CA TYR A 229 3.07 -4.22 0.55
C TYR A 229 3.13 -3.33 -0.69
N VAL A 230 2.87 -3.92 -1.84
CA VAL A 230 2.75 -3.23 -3.13
C VAL A 230 1.37 -3.49 -3.72
N GLU A 231 0.53 -2.49 -3.76
CA GLU A 231 -0.76 -2.54 -4.44
C GLU A 231 -0.56 -2.45 -5.95
N VAL A 232 -1.27 -3.30 -6.70
CA VAL A 232 -1.37 -3.23 -8.15
C VAL A 232 -2.86 -3.11 -8.55
N ALA A 233 -3.13 -2.68 -9.79
CA ALA A 233 -4.49 -2.57 -10.27
C ALA A 233 -5.22 -3.93 -10.30
N GLY A 234 -6.53 -3.91 -10.08
CA GLY A 234 -7.37 -5.11 -10.06
C GLY A 234 -7.68 -5.66 -8.66
N GLY A 235 -7.17 -5.01 -7.60
CA GLY A 235 -7.35 -5.46 -6.21
C GLY A 235 -6.30 -6.48 -5.76
N ASP A 236 -5.28 -6.68 -6.57
CA ASP A 236 -4.17 -7.59 -6.33
C ASP A 236 -3.03 -6.85 -5.62
N ALA A 237 -2.11 -7.61 -5.02
CA ALA A 237 -0.93 -7.04 -4.36
C ALA A 237 0.29 -7.96 -4.47
N LEU A 238 1.47 -7.35 -4.44
CA LEU A 238 2.72 -8.07 -4.17
C LEU A 238 3.01 -7.91 -2.68
N VAL A 239 3.21 -9.03 -2.00
CA VAL A 239 3.50 -9.03 -0.56
C VAL A 239 4.91 -9.56 -0.35
N PHE A 240 5.74 -8.74 0.27
CA PHE A 240 7.12 -9.07 0.61
C PHE A 240 7.18 -9.44 2.09
N ALA A 241 7.25 -10.74 2.33
CA ALA A 241 7.30 -11.30 3.67
C ALA A 241 8.77 -11.53 4.09
N LYS A 242 9.14 -11.00 5.25
CA LYS A 242 10.46 -11.16 5.87
C LYS A 242 10.62 -12.54 6.51
N THR A 243 9.50 -13.15 6.93
CA THR A 243 9.48 -14.45 7.62
C THR A 243 8.46 -15.40 7.02
N ALA A 244 8.62 -16.71 7.26
CA ALA A 244 7.63 -17.71 6.89
C ALA A 244 6.27 -17.48 7.59
N THR A 245 6.29 -16.91 8.79
CA THR A 245 5.07 -16.52 9.52
C THR A 245 4.32 -15.42 8.80
N GLU A 246 5.01 -14.33 8.41
CA GLU A 246 4.40 -13.25 7.62
C GLU A 246 3.85 -13.75 6.28
N ALA A 247 4.60 -14.60 5.58
CA ALA A 247 4.12 -15.22 4.34
C ALA A 247 2.85 -16.05 4.59
N SER A 248 2.81 -16.83 5.66
CA SER A 248 1.64 -17.63 6.02
C SER A 248 0.43 -16.75 6.37
N ILE A 249 0.65 -15.62 7.05
CA ILE A 249 -0.40 -14.66 7.39
C ILE A 249 -1.00 -14.04 6.12
N ALA A 250 -0.17 -13.62 5.16
CA ALA A 250 -0.64 -13.13 3.87
C ALA A 250 -1.51 -14.18 3.15
N THR A 251 -1.05 -15.42 3.14
CA THR A 251 -1.75 -16.56 2.53
C THR A 251 -3.07 -16.91 3.24
N LEU A 252 -3.23 -16.61 4.54
CA LEU A 252 -4.49 -16.87 5.26
C LEU A 252 -5.67 -16.14 4.60
N PHE A 253 -5.48 -14.92 4.10
CA PHE A 253 -6.54 -14.17 3.42
C PHE A 253 -6.99 -14.85 2.13
N GLU A 254 -6.05 -15.31 1.31
CA GLU A 254 -6.39 -16.01 0.08
C GLU A 254 -7.12 -17.31 0.38
N VAL A 255 -6.55 -18.15 1.26
CA VAL A 255 -7.12 -19.45 1.63
C VAL A 255 -8.51 -19.28 2.24
N ALA A 256 -8.62 -18.43 3.27
CA ALA A 256 -9.84 -18.30 4.05
C ALA A 256 -10.88 -17.44 3.36
N LEU A 257 -10.48 -16.38 2.63
CA LEU A 257 -11.39 -15.34 2.12
C LEU A 257 -11.41 -15.24 0.58
N GLY A 258 -10.61 -16.01 -0.13
CA GLY A 258 -10.58 -16.02 -1.60
C GLY A 258 -10.20 -14.68 -2.21
N ARG A 259 -9.51 -13.82 -1.45
CA ARG A 259 -9.08 -12.49 -1.86
C ARG A 259 -7.69 -12.18 -1.28
N THR A 260 -6.97 -11.29 -1.94
CA THR A 260 -5.77 -10.65 -1.39
C THR A 260 -6.12 -9.85 -0.13
N ALA A 261 -5.23 -9.89 0.87
CA ALA A 261 -5.32 -9.00 2.02
C ALA A 261 -5.15 -7.54 1.54
N ASP A 262 -5.98 -6.63 2.04
CA ASP A 262 -5.67 -5.21 1.91
C ASP A 262 -4.55 -4.82 2.87
N ALA A 263 -3.90 -3.67 2.63
CA ALA A 263 -2.74 -3.24 3.40
C ALA A 263 -3.04 -3.14 4.92
N ALA A 264 -4.21 -2.59 5.29
CA ALA A 264 -4.58 -2.40 6.69
C ALA A 264 -4.91 -3.73 7.39
N GLY A 265 -5.61 -4.64 6.71
CA GLY A 265 -5.88 -5.98 7.21
C GLY A 265 -4.60 -6.79 7.40
N LEU A 266 -3.69 -6.77 6.43
CA LEU A 266 -2.42 -7.48 6.52
C LEU A 266 -1.56 -6.95 7.68
N ASP A 267 -1.49 -5.62 7.78
CA ASP A 267 -0.78 -4.92 8.84
C ASP A 267 -1.27 -5.35 10.24
N TYR A 268 -2.59 -5.31 10.46
CA TYR A 268 -3.20 -5.73 11.72
C TYR A 268 -2.74 -7.13 12.17
N TYR A 269 -2.72 -8.11 11.27
CA TYR A 269 -2.30 -9.47 11.63
C TYR A 269 -0.78 -9.61 11.76
N TYR A 270 0.02 -8.83 11.03
CA TYR A 270 1.47 -8.75 11.24
C TYR A 270 1.80 -8.19 12.62
N ASP A 271 1.07 -7.19 13.09
CA ASP A 271 1.24 -6.62 14.42
C ASP A 271 0.91 -7.62 15.53
N LEU A 272 -0.19 -8.37 15.38
CA LEU A 272 -0.48 -9.49 16.28
C LEU A 272 0.70 -10.49 16.33
N ALA A 273 1.29 -10.81 15.18
CA ALA A 273 2.43 -11.73 15.12
C ALA A 273 3.69 -11.16 15.78
N LYS A 274 3.98 -9.86 15.59
CA LYS A 274 5.09 -9.14 16.24
C LYS A 274 4.92 -9.10 17.76
N ASP A 275 3.67 -8.97 18.23
CA ASP A 275 3.31 -9.04 19.65
C ASP A 275 3.33 -10.47 20.22
N GLY A 276 3.69 -11.46 19.41
CA GLY A 276 3.89 -12.86 19.81
C GLY A 276 2.69 -13.77 19.61
N ALA A 277 1.63 -13.32 18.93
CA ALA A 277 0.54 -14.21 18.55
C ALA A 277 1.05 -15.29 17.58
N THR A 278 0.68 -16.54 17.88
CA THR A 278 0.95 -17.67 17.00
C THR A 278 0.06 -17.63 15.75
N LEU A 279 0.50 -18.27 14.67
CA LEU A 279 -0.31 -18.41 13.45
C LEU A 279 -1.68 -19.05 13.72
N SER A 280 -1.78 -19.96 14.70
CA SER A 280 -3.08 -20.54 15.12
C SER A 280 -3.98 -19.50 15.80
N GLN A 281 -3.44 -18.62 16.64
CA GLN A 281 -4.22 -17.52 17.23
C GLN A 281 -4.69 -16.52 16.17
N ILE A 282 -3.86 -16.23 15.18
CA ILE A 282 -4.19 -15.35 14.04
C ILE A 282 -5.28 -15.97 13.17
N ALA A 283 -5.15 -17.25 12.79
CA ALA A 283 -6.18 -17.96 12.03
C ALA A 283 -7.52 -17.99 12.80
N ASN A 284 -7.46 -18.18 14.12
CA ASN A 284 -8.64 -18.10 15.00
C ASN A 284 -9.25 -16.70 15.06
N ALA A 285 -8.45 -15.63 15.00
CA ALA A 285 -8.95 -14.27 14.91
C ALA A 285 -9.63 -14.01 13.55
N LEU A 286 -9.04 -14.48 12.45
CA LEU A 286 -9.59 -14.33 11.10
C LEU A 286 -10.95 -15.02 10.95
N VAL A 287 -11.14 -16.24 11.44
CA VAL A 287 -12.45 -16.93 11.36
C VAL A 287 -13.53 -16.31 12.24
N LYS A 288 -13.15 -15.46 13.20
CA LYS A 288 -14.08 -14.69 14.05
C LYS A 288 -14.36 -13.30 13.48
N SER A 289 -13.72 -12.91 12.39
CA SER A 289 -13.96 -11.62 11.73
C SER A 289 -15.34 -11.58 11.06
N ALA A 290 -15.92 -10.38 10.92
CA ALA A 290 -17.13 -10.17 10.12
C ALA A 290 -16.93 -10.65 8.67
N GLU A 291 -15.74 -10.48 8.10
CA GLU A 291 -15.41 -10.90 6.74
C GLU A 291 -15.52 -12.40 6.52
N PHE A 292 -15.25 -13.21 7.55
CA PHE A 292 -15.41 -14.65 7.48
C PHE A 292 -16.87 -15.09 7.66
N GLY A 293 -17.76 -14.20 8.11
CA GLY A 293 -19.17 -14.47 8.37
C GLY A 293 -19.90 -15.27 7.28
N PRO A 294 -19.81 -14.88 5.99
CA PRO A 294 -20.43 -15.64 4.90
C PRO A 294 -19.92 -17.09 4.79
N ARG A 295 -18.65 -17.33 5.12
CA ARG A 295 -18.00 -18.66 5.04
C ARG A 295 -18.22 -19.51 6.29
N ALA A 296 -18.46 -18.87 7.42
CA ALA A 296 -18.87 -19.54 8.64
C ALA A 296 -20.21 -20.29 8.48
N LEU A 297 -21.07 -19.85 7.55
CA LEU A 297 -22.39 -20.44 7.28
C LEU A 297 -22.36 -21.65 6.33
N LEU A 298 -21.24 -21.92 5.65
CA LEU A 298 -21.10 -23.08 4.78
C LEU A 298 -21.16 -24.37 5.59
N ASP A 299 -21.73 -25.44 5.03
CA ASP A 299 -21.51 -26.79 5.56
C ASP A 299 -20.04 -27.21 5.38
N ASP A 300 -19.60 -28.25 6.07
CA ASP A 300 -18.19 -28.64 6.08
C ASP A 300 -17.67 -29.07 4.70
N THR A 301 -18.52 -29.67 3.86
CA THR A 301 -18.13 -30.08 2.51
C THR A 301 -17.92 -28.87 1.60
N ALA A 302 -18.86 -27.92 1.64
CA ALA A 302 -18.76 -26.66 0.91
C ALA A 302 -17.59 -25.80 1.42
N PHE A 303 -17.36 -25.80 2.73
CA PHE A 303 -16.23 -25.12 3.36
C PHE A 303 -14.89 -25.66 2.85
N ILE A 304 -14.64 -26.97 2.95
CA ILE A 304 -13.38 -27.57 2.47
C ILE A 304 -13.21 -27.35 0.97
N ASN A 305 -14.26 -27.52 0.16
CA ASN A 305 -14.18 -27.23 -1.28
C ASN A 305 -13.85 -25.77 -1.56
N SER A 306 -14.36 -24.81 -0.77
CA SER A 306 -14.01 -23.40 -0.92
C SER A 306 -12.52 -23.15 -0.65
N LEU A 307 -11.91 -23.84 0.32
CA LEU A 307 -10.47 -23.74 0.58
C LEU A 307 -9.67 -24.30 -0.60
N TYR A 308 -10.06 -25.46 -1.15
CA TYR A 308 -9.43 -26.01 -2.35
C TYR A 308 -9.51 -25.04 -3.54
N GLN A 309 -10.68 -24.44 -3.75
CA GLN A 309 -10.89 -23.49 -4.85
C GLN A 309 -10.04 -22.24 -4.68
N ASN A 310 -9.97 -21.70 -3.47
CA ASN A 310 -9.20 -20.50 -3.18
C ASN A 310 -7.69 -20.75 -3.26
N THR A 311 -7.22 -21.89 -2.73
CA THR A 311 -5.79 -22.17 -2.60
C THR A 311 -5.17 -22.78 -3.85
N PHE A 312 -5.93 -23.58 -4.59
CA PHE A 312 -5.41 -24.39 -5.70
C PHE A 312 -6.19 -24.19 -7.01
N GLY A 313 -7.23 -23.35 -7.02
CA GLY A 313 -8.03 -23.11 -8.21
C GLY A 313 -8.86 -24.31 -8.68
N ARG A 314 -9.04 -25.35 -7.83
CA ARG A 314 -9.75 -26.59 -8.18
C ARG A 314 -10.61 -27.08 -7.03
N ASN A 315 -11.50 -28.04 -7.31
CA ASN A 315 -12.20 -28.77 -6.26
C ASN A 315 -11.28 -29.79 -5.56
N GLY A 316 -11.64 -30.16 -4.33
CA GLY A 316 -10.98 -31.25 -3.63
C GLY A 316 -11.25 -32.60 -4.31
N ASP A 317 -10.22 -33.42 -4.45
CA ASP A 317 -10.39 -34.80 -4.89
C ASP A 317 -11.00 -35.67 -3.77
N SER A 318 -11.51 -36.85 -4.13
CA SER A 318 -12.20 -37.72 -3.17
C SER A 318 -11.35 -38.09 -1.94
N GLY A 319 -10.03 -38.25 -2.11
CA GLY A 319 -9.12 -38.62 -1.03
C GLY A 319 -8.87 -37.43 -0.09
N GLY A 320 -8.57 -36.27 -0.66
CA GLY A 320 -8.39 -35.03 0.09
C GLY A 320 -9.65 -34.62 0.86
N MET A 321 -10.82 -34.66 0.22
CA MET A 321 -12.09 -34.37 0.88
C MET A 321 -12.36 -35.32 2.05
N THR A 322 -12.12 -36.62 1.88
CA THR A 322 -12.28 -37.62 2.96
C THR A 322 -11.35 -37.32 4.13
N TYR A 323 -10.09 -37.00 3.85
CA TYR A 323 -9.09 -36.68 4.87
C TYR A 323 -9.49 -35.47 5.72
N TRP A 324 -9.84 -34.35 5.07
CA TRP A 324 -10.16 -33.11 5.79
C TRP A 324 -11.49 -33.21 6.55
N LEU A 325 -12.51 -33.85 5.97
CA LEU A 325 -13.77 -34.07 6.67
C LEU A 325 -13.57 -35.00 7.88
N GLY A 326 -12.79 -36.08 7.74
CA GLY A 326 -12.41 -36.94 8.86
C GLY A 326 -11.64 -36.19 9.95
N ALA A 327 -10.72 -35.29 9.57
CA ALA A 327 -10.04 -34.42 10.54
C ALA A 327 -11.02 -33.56 11.36
N MET A 328 -12.07 -33.02 10.72
CA MET A 328 -13.11 -32.25 11.43
C MET A 328 -13.98 -33.15 12.33
N HIS A 329 -14.50 -34.25 11.78
CA HIS A 329 -15.55 -35.04 12.41
C HIS A 329 -15.01 -36.05 13.43
N ASP A 330 -13.88 -36.69 13.14
CA ASP A 330 -13.32 -37.77 13.95
C ASP A 330 -12.27 -37.27 14.96
N HIS A 331 -11.59 -36.18 14.62
CA HIS A 331 -10.49 -35.61 15.42
C HIS A 331 -10.79 -34.23 16.00
N GLY A 332 -11.96 -33.65 15.70
CA GLY A 332 -12.41 -32.38 16.26
C GLY A 332 -11.56 -31.18 15.83
N ILE A 333 -10.85 -31.28 14.70
CA ILE A 333 -10.00 -30.19 14.21
C ILE A 333 -10.88 -29.00 13.79
N SER A 334 -10.51 -27.81 14.27
CA SER A 334 -11.27 -26.60 14.02
C SER A 334 -11.11 -26.09 12.58
N ARG A 335 -12.08 -25.32 12.08
CA ARG A 335 -11.96 -24.63 10.77
C ARG A 335 -10.73 -23.71 10.71
N ALA A 336 -10.39 -23.05 11.82
CA ALA A 336 -9.20 -22.22 11.91
C ALA A 336 -7.92 -23.03 11.70
N ASP A 337 -7.83 -24.22 12.31
CA ASP A 337 -6.67 -25.09 12.15
C ASP A 337 -6.56 -25.69 10.75
N ILE A 338 -7.69 -25.98 10.10
CA ILE A 338 -7.70 -26.42 8.70
C ILE A 338 -7.22 -25.29 7.77
N ILE A 339 -7.75 -24.08 7.93
CA ILE A 339 -7.30 -22.90 7.16
C ILE A 339 -5.79 -22.69 7.34
N ARG A 340 -5.30 -22.76 8.58
CA ARG A 340 -3.87 -22.68 8.88
C ARG A 340 -3.08 -23.74 8.11
N SER A 341 -3.52 -25.00 8.14
CA SER A 341 -2.85 -26.08 7.40
C SER A 341 -2.84 -25.85 5.89
N PHE A 342 -3.94 -25.36 5.29
CA PHE A 342 -3.95 -25.00 3.87
C PHE A 342 -2.98 -23.86 3.55
N ALA A 343 -2.90 -22.84 4.40
CA ALA A 343 -1.97 -21.72 4.22
C ALA A 343 -0.50 -22.14 4.33
N GLU A 344 -0.17 -23.02 5.28
CA GLU A 344 1.17 -23.60 5.43
C GLU A 344 1.56 -24.43 4.19
N ILE A 345 0.65 -25.29 3.69
CA ILE A 345 0.87 -26.08 2.46
C ILE A 345 1.11 -25.17 1.26
N HIS A 346 0.27 -24.14 1.07
CA HIS A 346 0.40 -23.20 -0.03
C HIS A 346 1.75 -22.46 0.03
N THR A 347 2.11 -21.96 1.21
CA THR A 347 3.38 -21.23 1.43
C THR A 347 4.61 -22.12 1.13
N LEU A 348 4.58 -23.40 1.53
CA LEU A 348 5.64 -24.36 1.21
C LEU A 348 5.74 -24.64 -0.29
N ASN A 349 4.60 -24.75 -0.98
CA ASN A 349 4.56 -24.95 -2.42
C ASN A 349 5.16 -23.76 -3.19
N MET A 350 4.96 -22.52 -2.70
CA MET A 350 5.55 -21.31 -3.30
C MET A 350 7.07 -21.26 -3.15
N GLN A 351 7.63 -21.76 -2.03
CA GLN A 351 9.07 -21.72 -1.75
C GLN A 351 9.89 -22.80 -2.47
N GLY A 352 9.23 -23.77 -3.13
CA GLY A 352 9.92 -24.86 -3.84
C GLY A 352 10.74 -25.79 -2.93
N THR A 353 10.56 -25.74 -1.61
CA THR A 353 11.33 -26.50 -0.59
C THR A 353 10.82 -27.93 -0.38
N HIS A 354 10.37 -28.60 -1.45
CA HIS A 354 10.06 -30.03 -1.42
C HIS A 354 11.24 -30.87 -1.93
N SER A 355 11.59 -31.93 -1.22
CA SER A 355 12.62 -32.88 -1.63
C SER A 355 12.22 -33.58 -2.94
N PRO A 356 13.12 -33.77 -3.93
CA PRO A 356 12.81 -34.48 -5.17
C PRO A 356 12.47 -35.94 -4.86
N GLY A 357 11.18 -36.31 -4.85
CA GLY A 357 10.74 -37.69 -4.59
C GLY A 357 9.47 -37.83 -3.75
N ALA A 358 8.97 -36.78 -3.12
CA ALA A 358 7.58 -36.75 -2.68
C ALA A 358 6.69 -36.58 -3.91
N THR A 359 5.68 -37.42 -4.08
CA THR A 359 4.65 -37.29 -5.12
C THR A 359 4.16 -35.85 -5.16
N ALA A 360 4.46 -35.14 -6.24
CA ALA A 360 4.02 -33.77 -6.43
C ALA A 360 2.49 -33.71 -6.32
N LEU A 361 1.97 -33.00 -5.31
CA LEU A 361 0.60 -32.49 -5.37
C LEU A 361 0.66 -31.07 -5.91
N GLU A 362 1.02 -31.05 -7.20
CA GLU A 362 0.64 -30.13 -8.27
C GLU A 362 1.00 -28.64 -8.10
N ALA A 363 2.00 -28.23 -8.88
CA ALA A 363 2.41 -26.85 -9.09
C ALA A 363 1.69 -26.25 -10.32
N THR A 364 1.19 -25.01 -10.19
CA THR A 364 1.34 -23.85 -11.11
C THR A 364 0.60 -22.68 -10.45
N LEU A 365 1.32 -21.62 -10.09
CA LEU A 365 0.73 -20.39 -9.54
C LEU A 365 -0.07 -19.66 -10.65
N VAL A 366 -1.37 -19.50 -10.46
CA VAL A 366 -2.20 -18.53 -11.20
C VAL A 366 -3.20 -17.90 -10.23
N GLY A 367 -2.87 -16.73 -9.67
CA GLY A 367 -3.78 -15.94 -8.85
C GLY A 367 -3.11 -14.90 -7.94
N ASN A 368 -3.48 -13.63 -8.18
CA ASN A 368 -3.62 -12.41 -7.35
C ASN A 368 -2.58 -11.96 -6.30
N VAL A 369 -1.77 -12.83 -5.68
CA VAL A 369 -0.65 -12.40 -4.80
C VAL A 369 0.64 -13.09 -5.19
N THR A 370 1.69 -12.29 -5.41
CA THR A 370 3.06 -12.81 -5.53
C THR A 370 3.76 -12.60 -4.20
N ILE A 371 4.01 -13.68 -3.46
CA ILE A 371 4.84 -13.65 -2.25
C ILE A 371 6.30 -13.80 -2.65
N VAL A 372 7.13 -12.85 -2.25
CA VAL A 372 8.59 -12.95 -2.40
C VAL A 372 9.22 -13.19 -1.04
N SER A 373 9.81 -14.37 -0.86
CA SER A 373 10.41 -14.80 0.41
C SER A 373 11.90 -14.42 0.50
N GLY A 374 12.36 -14.10 1.71
CA GLY A 374 13.80 -13.96 2.02
C GLY A 374 14.39 -12.57 1.83
N ILE A 375 13.54 -11.54 1.71
CA ILE A 375 13.97 -10.14 1.70
C ILE A 375 13.91 -9.64 3.15
N ILE A 376 15.06 -9.30 3.73
CA ILE A 376 15.20 -8.78 5.10
C ILE A 376 15.21 -7.26 5.08
#